data_AF-A0A8S3VC27-F1
#
_entry.id   AF-A0A8S3VC27-F1
#
_cell.length_a   1.000
_cell.length_b   1.000
_cell.length_c   1.000
_cell.angle_alpha   90.00
_cell.angle_beta   90.00
_cell.angle_gamma   90.00
#
_symmetry.space_group_name_H-M   'P 1'
#
loop_
_entity.id
_entity.type
_entity.pdbx_description
1 polymer ?
#
loop_
_entity_poly.entity_id
_entity_poly.type
_entity_poly.pdbx_seq_one_letter_code
_entity_poly.pdbx_strand_id
1 'polypeptide(L)'
;MEDNQQVSKVGSSIPNKRQITKDYSLNIQRALMNKLEATKREAHLEFKNTGGGLVITADAATFELIRQATAIYYSRMTQENILIQEEKDKSGNIIVQHSYKYNNKDYCYTVNFYNTKSKILVNGKDQDRFVDVDLTEIRQIAQNAKCGKSKVNLTQLNNLMRERLEQTVGAKITQATCDKNVNAGILCIKCNRSCRTRSAYCTSGKHWVHLYKTYISPVLLYGMELLTPKSAHLETLEKFQKKMLKQILSVPMSTPDPAVYILTGILPVEAQIHTKMMTFFSNICQQSDNSVEKQLGKRQLAVKSSGSHSWYIEVQRVMFKYNLGRAIDMLNNADVTKTTVNQIKRQIANHWVNEISVIANLYQGLKYLQTDNFMAGKIHSILKIKRYTNKDRFRIPIKLKLLTGTYSLQPLRYKIYKEGNQEICNACSQEVETVEHLLIKCKAWDNIRRPVIKEIENILTSNSKIEWESLNEGTKIQILMDITMVQRQLRLNSEEVSKIEHQAKRLIYLIHSARCKLLLQP
;
A
#
# COMPACT_ATOMS: atom_id res chain seq x y z
N MET A 1 33.30 30.26 -49.11
CA MET A 1 33.87 29.62 -47.91
C MET A 1 32.87 29.91 -46.79
N GLU A 2 31.94 28.98 -46.62
CA GLU A 2 30.85 29.04 -45.65
C GLU A 2 31.32 28.34 -44.37
N ASP A 3 31.26 29.04 -43.24
CA ASP A 3 31.52 28.46 -41.92
C ASP A 3 30.21 27.97 -41.30
N ASN A 4 30.12 26.65 -41.18
CA ASN A 4 29.04 25.89 -40.56
C ASN A 4 29.09 25.99 -39.03
N GLN A 5 28.10 26.65 -38.42
CA GLN A 5 27.78 26.48 -36.99
C GLN A 5 26.78 25.34 -36.81
N GLN A 6 27.27 24.18 -36.35
CA GLN A 6 26.44 23.07 -35.87
C GLN A 6 25.91 23.38 -34.45
N VAL A 7 24.61 23.65 -34.36
CA VAL A 7 23.87 23.67 -33.09
C VAL A 7 23.41 22.25 -32.76
N SER A 8 24.01 21.66 -31.73
CA SER A 8 23.64 20.35 -31.18
C SER A 8 22.28 20.43 -30.46
N LYS A 9 21.25 19.83 -31.06
CA LYS A 9 19.93 19.59 -30.42
C LYS A 9 20.06 18.50 -29.36
N VAL A 10 19.93 18.86 -28.08
CA VAL A 10 19.71 17.93 -26.97
C VAL A 10 18.26 17.45 -27.03
N GLY A 11 18.04 16.25 -27.57
CA GLY A 11 16.74 15.60 -27.60
C GLY A 11 16.33 15.12 -26.20
N SER A 12 15.33 15.76 -25.61
CA SER A 12 14.64 15.25 -24.41
C SER A 12 13.67 14.14 -24.82
N SER A 13 14.11 12.89 -24.70
CA SER A 13 13.25 11.72 -24.87
C SER A 13 12.20 11.66 -23.76
N ILE A 14 10.95 11.97 -24.09
CA ILE A 14 9.79 11.75 -23.23
C ILE A 14 9.69 10.24 -22.93
N PRO A 15 9.71 9.80 -21.66
CA PRO A 15 9.57 8.39 -21.36
C PRO A 15 8.15 7.91 -21.67
N ASN A 16 8.11 6.85 -22.46
CA ASN A 16 6.93 6.13 -22.93
C ASN A 16 5.94 5.82 -21.79
N LYS A 17 4.65 6.01 -22.06
CA LYS A 17 3.51 5.76 -21.16
C LYS A 17 3.66 4.41 -20.43
N ARG A 18 3.97 4.43 -19.14
CA ARG A 18 4.01 3.23 -18.30
C ARG A 18 2.60 2.66 -18.12
N GLN A 19 2.46 1.39 -18.49
CA GLN A 19 1.33 0.54 -18.15
C GLN A 19 1.07 0.59 -16.64
N ILE A 20 -0.17 0.90 -16.28
CA ILE A 20 -0.68 0.81 -14.91
C ILE A 20 -0.62 -0.67 -14.49
N THR A 21 0.41 -1.05 -13.74
CA THR A 21 0.47 -2.33 -13.06
C THR A 21 -0.55 -2.32 -11.93
N LYS A 22 -1.64 -3.06 -12.11
CA LYS A 22 -2.57 -3.38 -11.03
C LYS A 22 -1.83 -4.27 -10.04
N ASP A 23 -1.61 -3.78 -8.82
CA ASP A 23 -1.14 -4.60 -7.70
C ASP A 23 -2.18 -5.71 -7.44
N TYR A 24 -1.87 -6.92 -7.91
CA TYR A 24 -2.67 -8.10 -7.61
C TYR A 24 -2.19 -8.67 -6.27
N SER A 25 -2.76 -8.24 -5.14
CA SER A 25 -2.52 -8.97 -3.90
C SER A 25 -3.23 -10.32 -3.99
N LEU A 26 -2.48 -11.41 -3.77
CA LEU A 26 -3.04 -12.76 -3.76
C LEU A 26 -4.16 -12.79 -2.72
N ASN A 27 -5.41 -12.83 -3.17
CA ASN A 27 -6.56 -12.90 -2.26
C ASN A 27 -6.48 -14.26 -1.55
N ILE A 28 -5.94 -14.27 -0.32
CA ILE A 28 -5.71 -15.47 0.48
C ILE A 28 -6.98 -16.29 0.60
N GLN A 29 -8.14 -15.64 0.71
CA GLN A 29 -9.43 -16.32 0.77
C GLN A 29 -9.74 -17.03 -0.56
N ARG A 30 -9.53 -16.36 -1.70
CA ARG A 30 -9.69 -16.99 -3.03
C ARG A 30 -8.70 -18.15 -3.23
N ALA A 31 -7.48 -18.02 -2.74
CA ALA A 31 -6.49 -19.10 -2.78
C ALA A 31 -6.93 -20.32 -1.94
N LEU A 32 -7.41 -20.09 -0.72
CA LEU A 32 -7.95 -21.13 0.15
C LEU A 32 -9.20 -21.80 -0.44
N MET A 33 -10.11 -21.01 -1.01
CA MET A 33 -11.31 -21.53 -1.70
C MET A 33 -10.94 -22.37 -2.90
N ASN A 34 -10.02 -21.91 -3.76
CA ASN A 34 -9.57 -22.69 -4.91
C ASN A 34 -8.87 -24.00 -4.47
N LYS A 35 -8.14 -23.99 -3.36
CA LYS A 35 -7.53 -25.18 -2.78
C LYS A 35 -8.58 -26.13 -2.21
N LEU A 36 -9.60 -25.61 -1.54
CA LEU A 36 -10.74 -26.38 -1.05
C LEU A 36 -11.50 -27.04 -2.20
N GLU A 37 -11.79 -26.32 -3.27
CA GLU A 37 -12.39 -26.88 -4.49
C GLU A 37 -11.51 -27.98 -5.10
N ALA A 38 -10.18 -27.83 -5.07
CA ALA A 38 -9.29 -28.90 -5.51
C ALA A 38 -9.40 -30.17 -4.68
N THR A 39 -9.78 -30.11 -3.40
CA THR A 39 -10.02 -31.32 -2.60
C THR A 39 -11.23 -32.12 -3.08
N LYS A 40 -12.14 -31.51 -3.84
CA LYS A 40 -13.40 -32.14 -4.29
C LYS A 40 -13.28 -32.88 -5.63
N ARG A 41 -12.11 -32.85 -6.28
CA ARG A 41 -11.90 -33.53 -7.56
C ARG A 41 -11.94 -35.05 -7.36
N GLU A 42 -12.60 -35.75 -8.29
CA GLU A 42 -12.73 -37.22 -8.25
C GLU A 42 -11.46 -37.91 -8.74
N ALA A 43 -10.82 -37.36 -9.77
CA ALA A 43 -9.55 -37.85 -10.29
C ALA A 43 -8.36 -37.25 -9.54
N HIS A 44 -7.40 -38.12 -9.19
CA HIS A 44 -6.14 -37.69 -8.56
C HIS A 44 -5.27 -36.86 -9.50
N LEU A 45 -5.26 -37.20 -10.79
CA LEU A 45 -4.54 -36.50 -11.85
C LEU A 45 -5.37 -36.50 -13.13
N GLU A 46 -5.53 -35.32 -13.74
CA GLU A 46 -6.14 -35.12 -15.05
C GLU A 46 -5.15 -34.41 -15.96
N PHE A 47 -5.01 -34.90 -17.19
CA PHE A 47 -4.07 -34.40 -18.18
C PHE A 47 -4.83 -33.65 -19.27
N LYS A 48 -4.37 -32.44 -19.59
CA LYS A 48 -4.93 -31.64 -20.69
C LYS A 48 -3.81 -30.99 -21.50
N ASN A 49 -3.69 -31.40 -22.76
CA ASN A 49 -2.84 -30.72 -23.72
C ASN A 49 -3.45 -29.37 -24.09
N THR A 50 -2.62 -28.33 -24.08
CA THR A 50 -2.95 -26.98 -24.53
C THR A 50 -1.94 -26.56 -25.59
N GLY A 51 -2.30 -25.59 -26.45
CA GLY A 51 -1.38 -25.12 -27.49
C GLY A 51 -0.05 -24.53 -26.97
N GLY A 52 0.07 -24.29 -25.66
CA GLY A 52 1.30 -23.81 -25.03
C GLY A 52 2.01 -24.82 -24.12
N GLY A 53 1.40 -25.99 -23.87
CA GLY A 53 1.97 -27.00 -22.98
C GLY A 53 0.97 -27.97 -22.36
N LEU A 54 1.44 -28.85 -21.49
CA LEU A 54 0.65 -29.84 -20.77
C LEU A 54 0.22 -29.26 -19.43
N VAL A 55 -1.09 -29.27 -19.18
CA VAL A 55 -1.66 -28.92 -17.89
C VAL A 55 -2.07 -30.19 -17.16
N ILE A 56 -1.51 -30.39 -15.97
CA ILE A 56 -1.87 -31.47 -15.06
C ILE A 56 -2.67 -30.87 -13.90
N THR A 57 -3.93 -31.27 -13.77
CA THR A 57 -4.82 -30.89 -12.67
C THR A 57 -4.85 -32.03 -11.65
N ALA A 58 -4.70 -31.71 -10.37
CA ALA A 58 -4.63 -32.74 -9.32
C ALA A 58 -5.53 -32.37 -8.13
N ASP A 59 -6.04 -33.35 -7.38
CA ASP A 59 -6.64 -33.03 -6.08
C ASP A 59 -5.60 -32.36 -5.14
N ALA A 60 -6.07 -31.75 -4.04
CA ALA A 60 -5.19 -30.96 -3.18
C ALA A 60 -4.06 -31.79 -2.54
N ALA A 61 -4.33 -33.02 -2.11
CA ALA A 61 -3.33 -33.89 -1.49
C ALA A 61 -2.37 -34.46 -2.52
N THR A 62 -2.88 -34.95 -3.64
CA THR A 62 -2.05 -35.47 -4.75
C THR A 62 -1.13 -34.38 -5.27
N PHE A 63 -1.61 -33.15 -5.42
CA PHE A 63 -0.77 -32.01 -5.81
C PHE A 63 0.39 -31.77 -4.84
N GLU A 64 0.13 -31.72 -3.53
CA GLU A 64 1.20 -31.47 -2.55
C GLU A 64 2.20 -32.63 -2.50
N LEU A 65 1.73 -33.87 -2.64
CA LEU A 65 2.61 -35.04 -2.65
C LEU A 65 3.48 -35.06 -3.90
N ILE A 66 2.91 -34.83 -5.09
CA ILE A 66 3.65 -34.74 -6.35
C ILE A 66 4.65 -33.59 -6.30
N ARG A 67 4.29 -32.43 -5.72
CA ARG A 67 5.22 -31.30 -5.56
C ARG A 67 6.45 -31.69 -4.73
N GLN A 68 6.24 -32.36 -3.59
CA GLN A 68 7.34 -32.82 -2.73
C GLN A 68 8.16 -33.92 -3.41
N ALA A 69 7.51 -34.89 -4.05
CA ALA A 69 8.18 -35.94 -4.81
C ALA A 69 9.02 -35.39 -5.97
N THR A 70 8.53 -34.35 -6.65
CA THR A 70 9.26 -33.63 -7.71
C THR A 70 10.50 -32.94 -7.17
N ALA A 71 10.42 -32.32 -5.99
CA ALA A 71 11.59 -31.73 -5.33
C ALA A 71 12.66 -32.78 -4.99
N ILE A 72 12.25 -33.95 -4.50
CA ILE A 72 13.16 -35.07 -4.19
C ILE A 72 13.76 -35.68 -5.47
N TYR A 73 12.95 -35.83 -6.52
CA TYR A 73 13.39 -36.34 -7.81
C TYR A 73 14.51 -35.45 -8.38
N TYR A 74 14.25 -34.16 -8.51
CA TYR A 74 15.22 -33.22 -9.08
C TYR A 74 16.41 -32.94 -8.15
N SER A 75 16.31 -33.11 -6.83
CA SER A 75 17.49 -32.97 -5.96
C SER A 75 18.53 -34.09 -6.13
N ARG A 76 18.15 -35.23 -6.74
CA ARG A 76 19.05 -36.35 -7.05
C ARG A 76 19.78 -36.20 -8.38
N MET A 77 19.33 -35.29 -9.23
CA MET A 77 19.95 -35.00 -10.51
C MET A 77 21.11 -33.99 -10.33
N THR A 78 22.07 -33.99 -11.26
CA THR A 78 23.19 -33.06 -11.24
C THR A 78 22.70 -31.61 -11.37
N GLN A 79 23.20 -30.71 -10.51
CA GLN A 79 22.74 -29.31 -10.41
C GLN A 79 22.87 -28.52 -11.71
N GLU A 80 23.79 -28.91 -12.61
CA GLU A 80 24.00 -28.26 -13.90
C GLU A 80 22.75 -28.25 -14.78
N ASN A 81 21.83 -29.19 -14.57
CA ASN A 81 20.64 -29.37 -15.41
C ASN A 81 19.36 -28.76 -14.83
N ILE A 82 19.38 -28.24 -13.59
CA ILE A 82 18.15 -27.82 -12.89
C ILE A 82 18.29 -26.42 -12.31
N LEU A 83 17.44 -25.53 -12.80
CA LEU A 83 17.28 -24.19 -12.25
C LEU A 83 15.96 -24.11 -11.48
N ILE A 84 16.04 -23.86 -10.16
CA ILE A 84 14.87 -23.61 -9.32
C ILE A 84 14.63 -22.12 -9.25
N GLN A 85 13.46 -21.67 -9.71
CA GLN A 85 13.05 -20.27 -9.64
C GLN A 85 11.68 -20.11 -8.99
N GLU A 86 11.52 -19.04 -8.21
CA GLU A 86 10.21 -18.53 -7.83
C GLU A 86 9.78 -17.51 -8.88
N GLU A 87 8.72 -17.80 -9.64
CA GLU A 87 8.18 -16.80 -10.56
C GLU A 87 7.23 -15.87 -9.81
N LYS A 88 7.57 -14.59 -9.86
CA LYS A 88 6.74 -13.51 -9.34
C LYS A 88 5.98 -12.84 -10.47
N ASP A 89 4.75 -12.38 -10.20
CA ASP A 89 4.03 -11.52 -11.13
C ASP A 89 4.73 -10.17 -11.28
N LYS A 90 4.22 -9.37 -12.21
CA LYS A 90 4.65 -7.98 -12.42
C LYS A 90 4.55 -7.10 -11.15
N SER A 91 3.86 -7.57 -10.12
CA SER A 91 3.68 -6.88 -8.83
C SER A 91 4.55 -7.50 -7.72
N GLY A 92 5.43 -8.46 -8.04
CA GLY A 92 6.33 -9.10 -7.08
C GLY A 92 5.70 -10.22 -6.24
N ASN A 93 4.45 -10.63 -6.51
CA ASN A 93 3.81 -11.73 -5.79
C ASN A 93 4.17 -13.06 -6.43
N ILE A 94 4.50 -14.05 -5.61
CA ILE A 94 4.82 -15.41 -6.06
C ILE A 94 3.57 -16.02 -6.72
N ILE A 95 3.58 -16.21 -8.04
CA ILE A 95 2.49 -16.89 -8.79
C ILE A 95 2.77 -18.38 -8.88
N VAL A 96 4.04 -18.72 -9.08
CA VAL A 96 4.56 -20.08 -9.17
C VAL A 96 5.49 -20.25 -7.98
N GLN A 97 5.15 -21.17 -7.09
CA GLN A 97 5.98 -21.34 -5.90
C GLN A 97 7.27 -22.06 -6.27
N HIS A 98 7.22 -23.06 -7.16
CA HIS A 98 8.39 -23.83 -7.59
C HIS A 98 8.35 -24.01 -9.12
N SER A 99 9.42 -23.59 -9.79
CA SER A 99 9.68 -23.86 -11.20
C SER A 99 10.93 -24.73 -11.31
N TYR A 100 10.83 -25.85 -12.04
CA TYR A 100 11.97 -26.73 -12.33
C TYR A 100 12.23 -26.67 -13.83
N LYS A 101 13.34 -26.06 -14.24
CA LYS A 101 13.77 -26.05 -15.64
C LYS A 101 14.78 -27.16 -15.85
N TYR A 102 14.45 -28.15 -16.68
CA TYR A 102 15.35 -29.20 -17.13
C TYR A 102 15.89 -28.85 -18.50
N ASN A 103 17.21 -28.81 -18.66
CA ASN A 103 17.85 -28.47 -19.93
C ASN A 103 19.09 -29.35 -20.16
N ASN A 104 19.00 -30.27 -21.11
CA ASN A 104 20.12 -31.05 -21.64
C ASN A 104 20.12 -30.90 -23.18
N LYS A 105 21.20 -31.32 -23.86
CA LYS A 105 21.34 -31.28 -25.33
C LYS A 105 20.12 -31.80 -26.08
N ASP A 106 19.50 -32.84 -25.53
CA ASP A 106 18.41 -33.56 -26.19
C ASP A 106 17.01 -33.16 -25.69
N TYR A 107 16.88 -32.44 -24.56
CA TYR A 107 15.57 -32.21 -23.93
C TYR A 107 15.50 -30.87 -23.20
N CYS A 108 14.39 -30.14 -23.39
CA CYS A 108 14.14 -28.87 -22.71
C CYS A 108 12.67 -28.66 -22.34
N TYR A 109 12.38 -28.64 -21.03
CA TYR A 109 11.07 -28.27 -20.49
C TYR A 109 11.17 -27.62 -19.11
N THR A 110 10.09 -26.93 -18.72
CA THR A 110 9.91 -26.28 -17.43
C THR A 110 8.63 -26.77 -16.77
N VAL A 111 8.73 -27.23 -15.52
CA VAL A 111 7.63 -27.69 -14.69
C VAL A 111 7.27 -26.62 -13.65
N ASN A 112 6.09 -26.01 -13.76
CA ASN A 112 5.62 -24.92 -12.91
C ASN A 112 4.48 -25.37 -11.98
N PHE A 113 4.65 -25.19 -10.67
CA PHE A 113 3.65 -25.52 -9.65
C PHE A 113 2.81 -24.30 -9.22
N TYR A 114 1.50 -24.35 -9.51
CA TYR A 114 0.53 -23.32 -9.13
C TYR A 114 -0.28 -23.74 -7.89
N ASN A 115 0.26 -23.42 -6.70
CA ASN A 115 -0.28 -23.89 -5.43
C ASN A 115 -1.75 -23.52 -5.18
N THR A 116 -2.19 -22.36 -5.66
CA THR A 116 -3.56 -21.89 -5.45
C THR A 116 -4.62 -22.70 -6.19
N LYS A 117 -4.28 -23.30 -7.34
CA LYS A 117 -5.24 -24.04 -8.18
C LYS A 117 -5.00 -25.55 -8.18
N SER A 118 -3.96 -26.01 -7.48
CA SER A 118 -3.44 -27.38 -7.57
C SER A 118 -3.27 -27.80 -9.03
N LYS A 119 -2.47 -27.01 -9.78
CA LYS A 119 -2.16 -27.23 -11.19
C LYS A 119 -0.65 -27.27 -11.40
N ILE A 120 -0.21 -28.16 -12.27
CA ILE A 120 1.16 -28.25 -12.75
C ILE A 120 1.13 -27.93 -14.24
N LEU A 121 1.97 -27.00 -14.68
CA LEU A 121 2.12 -26.66 -16.09
C LEU A 121 3.49 -27.10 -16.56
N VAL A 122 3.54 -27.90 -17.61
CA VAL A 122 4.77 -28.36 -18.25
C VAL A 122 4.85 -27.70 -19.61
N ASN A 123 5.82 -26.82 -19.80
CA ASN A 123 6.06 -26.13 -21.07
C ASN A 123 7.41 -26.57 -21.61
N GLY A 124 7.54 -26.75 -22.93
CA GLY A 124 8.81 -27.15 -23.54
C GLY A 124 8.61 -27.93 -24.83
N LYS A 125 9.71 -28.30 -25.50
CA LYS A 125 9.64 -29.12 -26.71
C LYS A 125 9.36 -30.60 -26.38
N ASP A 126 9.78 -31.05 -25.20
CA ASP A 126 9.83 -32.47 -24.85
C ASP A 126 8.95 -32.80 -23.65
N GLN A 127 7.69 -32.36 -23.68
CA GLN A 127 6.74 -32.59 -22.59
C GLN A 127 6.38 -34.07 -22.42
N ASP A 128 6.42 -34.83 -23.51
CA ASP A 128 6.14 -36.27 -23.50
C ASP A 128 7.17 -37.02 -22.66
N ARG A 129 8.46 -36.64 -22.75
CA ARG A 129 9.49 -37.18 -21.85
C ARG A 129 9.15 -36.96 -20.38
N PHE A 130 8.68 -35.75 -20.02
CA PHE A 130 8.30 -35.49 -18.64
C PHE A 130 7.17 -36.42 -18.20
N VAL A 131 6.18 -36.69 -19.05
CA VAL A 131 5.05 -37.60 -18.73
C VAL A 131 5.52 -39.04 -18.61
N ASP A 132 6.30 -39.52 -19.56
CA ASP A 132 6.65 -40.93 -19.69
C ASP A 132 7.75 -41.34 -18.70
N VAL A 133 8.72 -40.47 -18.47
CA VAL A 133 9.91 -40.76 -17.66
C VAL A 133 9.82 -40.11 -16.29
N ASP A 134 9.95 -38.78 -16.22
CA ASP A 134 10.08 -38.06 -14.95
C ASP A 134 8.86 -38.24 -14.05
N LEU A 135 7.66 -38.09 -14.60
CA LEU A 135 6.41 -38.19 -13.84
C LEU A 135 6.17 -39.61 -13.33
N THR A 136 6.62 -40.63 -14.07
CA THR A 136 6.58 -42.03 -13.63
C THR A 136 7.45 -42.24 -12.39
N GLU A 137 8.68 -41.74 -12.38
CA GLU A 137 9.56 -41.81 -11.22
C GLU A 137 9.05 -40.96 -10.04
N ILE A 138 8.56 -39.76 -10.32
CA ILE A 138 7.93 -38.88 -9.31
C ILE A 138 6.72 -39.57 -8.67
N ARG A 139 5.89 -40.26 -9.46
CA ARG A 139 4.78 -41.08 -8.95
C ARG A 139 5.27 -42.22 -8.07
N GLN A 140 6.35 -42.89 -8.45
CA GLN A 140 6.94 -43.94 -7.63
C GLN A 140 7.46 -43.40 -6.29
N ILE A 141 8.09 -42.22 -6.28
CA ILE A 141 8.50 -41.53 -5.04
C ILE A 141 7.27 -41.20 -4.18
N ALA A 142 6.21 -40.66 -4.80
CA ALA A 142 4.96 -40.33 -4.12
C ALA A 142 4.25 -41.57 -3.52
N GLN A 143 4.15 -42.67 -4.28
CA GLN A 143 3.53 -43.92 -3.83
C GLN A 143 4.29 -44.60 -2.69
N ASN A 144 5.60 -44.38 -2.61
CA ASN A 144 6.45 -44.90 -1.54
C ASN A 144 6.55 -43.95 -0.33
N ALA A 145 5.89 -42.79 -0.37
CA ALA A 145 5.89 -41.86 0.75
C ALA A 145 5.24 -42.48 1.99
N LYS A 146 5.88 -42.27 3.15
CA LYS A 146 5.40 -42.75 4.45
C LYS A 146 5.20 -41.57 5.40
N CYS A 147 4.18 -41.67 6.24
CA CYS A 147 3.98 -40.81 7.41
C CYS A 147 4.22 -41.65 8.66
N GLY A 148 5.39 -41.50 9.28
CA GLY A 148 5.85 -42.43 10.31
C GLY A 148 6.13 -43.81 9.71
N LYS A 149 5.49 -44.87 10.25
CA LYS A 149 5.66 -46.25 9.77
C LYS A 149 4.71 -46.64 8.64
N SER A 150 3.66 -45.85 8.39
CA SER A 150 2.57 -46.20 7.47
C SER A 150 2.73 -45.52 6.11
N LYS A 151 2.35 -46.21 5.03
CA LYS A 151 2.23 -45.60 3.69
C LYS A 151 1.15 -44.51 3.71
N VAL A 152 1.37 -43.42 2.98
CA VAL A 152 0.40 -42.33 2.86
C VAL A 152 -0.81 -42.81 2.06
N ASN A 153 -2.00 -42.79 2.68
CA ASN A 153 -3.26 -42.98 1.98
C ASN A 153 -3.73 -41.63 1.42
N LEU A 154 -3.66 -41.45 0.10
CA LEU A 154 -3.99 -40.19 -0.58
C LEU A 154 -5.43 -39.73 -0.32
N THR A 155 -6.39 -40.64 -0.34
CA THR A 155 -7.80 -40.34 -0.08
C THR A 155 -7.99 -39.83 1.35
N GLN A 156 -7.39 -40.50 2.33
CA GLN A 156 -7.44 -40.07 3.72
C GLN A 156 -6.76 -38.71 3.92
N LEU A 157 -5.60 -38.48 3.29
CA LEU A 157 -4.90 -37.20 3.36
C LEU A 157 -5.72 -36.06 2.73
N ASN A 158 -6.37 -36.31 1.59
CA ASN A 158 -7.20 -35.32 0.91
C ASN A 158 -8.44 -34.96 1.74
N ASN A 159 -9.07 -35.94 2.39
CA ASN A 159 -10.19 -35.69 3.31
C ASN A 159 -9.74 -34.87 4.52
N LEU A 160 -8.59 -35.18 5.11
CA LEU A 160 -8.03 -34.39 6.23
C LEU A 160 -7.71 -32.95 5.80
N MET A 161 -7.18 -32.76 4.59
CA MET A 161 -6.95 -31.44 4.02
C MET A 161 -8.26 -30.68 3.79
N ARG A 162 -9.30 -31.36 3.28
CA ARG A 162 -10.64 -30.79 3.11
C ARG A 162 -11.20 -30.30 4.43
N GLU A 163 -11.24 -31.15 5.45
CA GLU A 163 -11.74 -30.80 6.79
C GLU A 163 -11.01 -29.57 7.36
N ARG A 164 -9.67 -29.56 7.28
CA ARG A 164 -8.87 -28.41 7.76
C ARG A 164 -9.13 -27.13 6.96
N LEU A 165 -9.29 -27.24 5.64
CA LEU A 165 -9.60 -26.10 4.78
C LEU A 165 -11.01 -25.57 5.05
N GLU A 166 -12.00 -26.45 5.22
CA GLU A 166 -13.37 -26.10 5.60
C GLU A 166 -13.42 -25.43 6.98
N GLN A 167 -12.68 -25.94 7.96
CA GLN A 167 -12.53 -25.29 9.26
C GLN A 167 -11.88 -23.92 9.14
N THR A 168 -10.84 -23.77 8.31
CA THR A 168 -10.11 -22.49 8.16
C THR A 168 -10.94 -21.45 7.42
N VAL A 169 -11.63 -21.86 6.36
CA VAL A 169 -12.53 -21.01 5.58
C VAL A 169 -13.77 -20.66 6.42
N GLY A 170 -14.37 -21.65 7.07
CA GLY A 170 -15.52 -21.53 7.94
C GLY A 170 -15.25 -20.64 9.15
N ALA A 171 -14.18 -20.89 9.92
CA ALA A 171 -13.81 -20.09 11.10
C ALA A 171 -13.57 -18.61 10.79
N LYS A 172 -13.11 -18.28 9.57
CA LYS A 172 -12.98 -16.87 9.14
C LYS A 172 -14.33 -16.24 8.77
N ILE A 173 -15.26 -17.03 8.26
CA ILE A 173 -16.65 -16.59 8.02
C ILE A 173 -17.37 -16.40 9.36
N THR A 174 -17.16 -17.28 10.34
CA THR A 174 -17.72 -17.13 11.69
C THR A 174 -17.03 -16.07 12.53
N GLN A 175 -15.71 -15.82 12.41
CA GLN A 175 -15.06 -14.68 13.07
C GLN A 175 -15.59 -13.33 12.58
N ALA A 176 -16.02 -13.24 11.31
CA ALA A 176 -16.71 -12.05 10.81
C ALA A 176 -18.11 -11.85 11.44
N THR A 177 -18.72 -12.90 12.02
CA THR A 177 -20.05 -12.87 12.67
C THR A 177 -20.03 -12.99 14.20
N CYS A 178 -18.99 -13.56 14.81
CA CYS A 178 -18.91 -13.91 16.25
C CYS A 178 -18.13 -12.93 17.13
N ASP A 179 -17.54 -11.86 16.58
CA ASP A 179 -16.87 -10.80 17.35
C ASP A 179 -17.79 -9.99 18.30
N LYS A 180 -19.06 -10.39 18.46
CA LYS A 180 -20.00 -9.76 19.39
C LYS A 180 -19.95 -10.31 20.82
N ASN A 181 -19.69 -11.59 21.09
CA ASN A 181 -20.19 -12.18 22.35
C ASN A 181 -19.21 -12.76 23.38
N VAL A 182 -17.89 -12.57 23.31
CA VAL A 182 -16.99 -13.06 24.40
C VAL A 182 -16.09 -11.94 24.94
N ASN A 183 -16.08 -11.80 26.27
CA ASN A 183 -15.15 -11.06 27.16
C ASN A 183 -15.83 -9.98 28.03
N ALA A 184 -16.41 -10.45 29.13
CA ALA A 184 -16.62 -9.70 30.36
C ALA A 184 -15.32 -9.70 31.19
N GLY A 185 -15.00 -8.58 31.87
CA GLY A 185 -14.22 -8.68 33.10
C GLY A 185 -13.00 -7.77 33.34
N ILE A 186 -12.58 -6.86 32.45
CA ILE A 186 -11.54 -5.85 32.79
C ILE A 186 -11.99 -4.46 32.36
N LEU A 187 -12.26 -3.59 33.34
CA LEU A 187 -12.70 -2.22 33.13
C LEU A 187 -11.49 -1.29 32.86
N CYS A 188 -11.65 -0.38 31.90
CA CYS A 188 -10.67 0.66 31.59
C CYS A 188 -10.55 1.66 32.74
N ILE A 189 -9.34 1.89 33.26
CA ILE A 189 -9.05 2.78 34.39
C ILE A 189 -9.58 4.22 34.17
N LYS A 190 -9.67 4.69 32.92
CA LYS A 190 -10.10 6.07 32.62
C LYS A 190 -11.62 6.25 32.47
N CYS A 191 -12.37 5.19 32.15
CA CYS A 191 -13.80 5.31 31.86
C CYS A 191 -14.68 4.22 32.49
N ASN A 192 -14.09 3.33 33.28
CA ASN A 192 -14.72 2.24 34.01
C ASN A 192 -15.67 1.35 33.16
N ARG A 193 -15.31 1.08 31.89
CA ARG A 193 -16.06 0.22 30.95
C ARG A 193 -15.15 -0.87 30.39
N SER A 194 -15.71 -2.01 29.95
CA SER A 194 -14.98 -3.14 29.34
C SER A 194 -14.47 -2.79 27.93
N CYS A 195 -13.39 -2.01 27.88
CA CYS A 195 -12.78 -1.60 26.62
C CYS A 195 -11.85 -2.70 26.09
N ARG A 196 -12.38 -3.52 25.17
CA ARG A 196 -11.79 -4.78 24.62
C ARG A 196 -10.35 -4.73 24.05
N THR A 197 -9.66 -3.59 23.98
CA THR A 197 -8.31 -3.52 23.39
C THR A 197 -7.64 -2.21 23.78
N ARG A 198 -6.48 -2.27 24.46
CA ARG A 198 -5.66 -1.10 24.86
C ARG A 198 -5.15 -0.25 23.68
N SER A 199 -5.37 -0.68 22.44
CA SER A 199 -4.92 0.01 21.22
C SER A 199 -6.03 0.38 20.24
N ALA A 200 -7.33 0.12 20.50
CA ALA A 200 -8.37 0.36 19.47
C ALA A 200 -9.33 1.53 19.75
N TYR A 201 -9.32 2.13 20.95
CA TYR A 201 -10.32 3.16 21.28
C TYR A 201 -9.72 4.39 21.97
N CYS A 202 -10.10 5.56 21.43
CA CYS A 202 -9.88 6.91 21.96
C CYS A 202 -8.64 7.69 21.49
N THR A 203 -8.06 7.33 20.35
CA THR A 203 -6.99 8.13 19.73
C THR A 203 -7.44 8.61 18.35
N SER A 204 -7.54 9.93 18.21
CA SER A 204 -7.75 10.56 16.90
C SER A 204 -6.62 10.15 15.95
N GLY A 205 -6.83 10.20 14.62
CA GLY A 205 -5.74 9.98 13.66
C GLY A 205 -4.50 10.81 13.99
N LYS A 206 -4.68 12.01 14.55
CA LYS A 206 -3.61 12.85 15.08
C LYS A 206 -2.78 12.16 16.19
N HIS A 207 -3.43 11.49 17.15
CA HIS A 207 -2.74 10.79 18.23
C HIS A 207 -1.94 9.60 17.70
N TRP A 208 -2.46 8.83 16.73
CA TRP A 208 -1.71 7.73 16.12
C TRP A 208 -0.50 8.20 15.33
N VAL A 209 -0.64 9.27 14.55
CA VAL A 209 0.49 9.90 13.87
C VAL A 209 1.53 10.40 14.88
N HIS A 210 1.08 10.94 16.01
CA HIS A 210 1.99 11.33 17.09
C HIS A 210 2.70 10.12 17.70
N LEU A 211 2.02 9.02 18.00
CA LEU A 211 2.64 7.78 18.48
C LEU A 211 3.66 7.23 17.50
N TYR A 212 3.36 7.26 16.19
CA TYR A 212 4.32 6.88 15.16
C TYR A 212 5.58 7.76 15.22
N LYS A 213 5.41 9.09 15.29
CA LYS A 213 6.53 10.04 15.38
C LYS A 213 7.35 9.88 16.66
N THR A 214 6.71 9.57 17.78
CA THR A 214 7.36 9.51 19.10
C THR A 214 8.04 8.18 19.36
N TYR A 215 7.48 7.05 18.92
CA TYR A 215 7.97 5.72 19.29
C TYR A 215 8.50 4.91 18.11
N ILE A 216 7.84 4.97 16.96
CA ILE A 216 8.16 4.09 15.82
C ILE A 216 9.27 4.70 14.97
N SER A 217 9.13 5.98 14.59
CA SER A 217 10.10 6.68 13.76
C SER A 217 11.51 6.71 14.39
N PRO A 218 11.70 6.96 15.70
CA PRO A 218 13.04 6.93 16.29
C PRO A 218 13.71 5.55 16.21
N VAL A 219 12.97 4.47 16.48
CA VAL A 219 13.48 3.09 16.38
C VAL A 219 13.81 2.74 14.93
N LEU A 220 12.91 3.09 14.00
CA LEU A 220 13.08 2.81 12.57
C LEU A 220 14.30 3.52 11.97
N LEU A 221 14.62 4.72 12.47
CA LEU A 221 15.65 5.59 11.90
C LEU A 221 16.94 5.64 12.73
N TYR A 222 17.04 4.84 13.79
CA TYR A 222 18.22 4.85 14.65
C TYR A 222 19.48 4.42 13.88
N GLY A 223 20.51 5.28 13.88
CA GLY A 223 21.78 5.02 13.19
C GLY A 223 21.73 5.11 11.66
N MET A 224 20.56 5.38 11.06
CA MET A 224 20.41 5.43 9.61
C MET A 224 21.14 6.63 8.98
N GLU A 225 21.37 7.69 9.76
CA GLU A 225 22.19 8.83 9.35
C GLU A 225 23.65 8.47 9.05
N LEU A 226 24.17 7.37 9.63
CA LEU A 226 25.54 6.89 9.42
C LEU A 226 25.60 5.77 8.37
N LEU A 227 24.63 4.85 8.39
CA LEU A 227 24.67 3.65 7.55
C LEU A 227 24.30 3.89 6.08
N THR A 228 23.53 4.94 5.79
CA THR A 228 23.13 5.34 4.42
C THR A 228 22.61 4.15 3.60
N PRO A 229 21.42 3.62 3.94
CA PRO A 229 20.94 2.36 3.36
C PRO A 229 20.84 2.46 1.83
N LYS A 230 21.32 1.40 1.15
CA LYS A 230 21.17 1.24 -0.31
C LYS A 230 19.70 1.16 -0.70
N SER A 231 19.42 1.38 -1.99
CA SER A 231 18.06 1.46 -2.57
C SER A 231 17.12 0.34 -2.14
N ALA A 232 17.56 -0.93 -2.14
CA ALA A 232 16.71 -2.06 -1.75
C ALA A 232 16.28 -2.04 -0.26
N HIS A 233 17.20 -1.67 0.63
CA HIS A 233 16.89 -1.55 2.06
C HIS A 233 16.03 -0.31 2.32
N LEU A 234 16.33 0.80 1.66
CA LEU A 234 15.52 2.01 1.72
C LEU A 234 14.08 1.74 1.26
N GLU A 235 13.89 1.02 0.15
CA GLU A 235 12.57 0.63 -0.34
C GLU A 235 11.82 -0.26 0.67
N THR A 236 12.53 -1.14 1.37
CA THR A 236 11.95 -1.99 2.41
C THR A 236 11.44 -1.15 3.60
N LEU A 237 12.25 -0.19 4.07
CA LEU A 237 11.85 0.74 5.13
C LEU A 237 10.66 1.62 4.69
N GLU A 238 10.67 2.08 3.44
CA GLU A 238 9.59 2.87 2.87
C GLU A 238 8.27 2.08 2.80
N LYS A 239 8.33 0.82 2.33
CA LYS A 239 7.18 -0.10 2.35
C LYS A 239 6.63 -0.30 3.76
N PHE A 240 7.52 -0.47 4.75
CA PHE A 240 7.13 -0.58 6.15
C PHE A 240 6.42 0.69 6.66
N GLN A 241 7.02 1.88 6.47
CA GLN A 241 6.41 3.14 6.86
C GLN A 241 5.03 3.29 6.22
N LYS A 242 4.92 3.14 4.91
CA LYS A 242 3.66 3.31 4.18
C LYS A 242 2.58 2.35 4.66
N LYS A 243 2.92 1.08 4.89
CA LYS A 243 2.01 0.09 5.48
C LYS A 243 1.49 0.57 6.84
N MET A 244 2.37 0.99 7.73
CA MET A 244 1.99 1.47 9.06
C MET A 244 1.11 2.72 9.00
N LEU A 245 1.43 3.68 8.13
CA LEU A 245 0.63 4.90 7.96
C LEU A 245 -0.75 4.61 7.36
N LYS A 246 -0.86 3.70 6.37
CA LYS A 246 -2.17 3.27 5.83
C LYS A 246 -3.02 2.59 6.89
N GLN A 247 -2.41 1.77 7.77
CA GLN A 247 -3.09 1.16 8.91
C GLN A 247 -3.56 2.21 9.93
N ILE A 248 -2.72 3.20 10.28
CA ILE A 248 -3.09 4.32 11.16
C ILE A 248 -4.30 5.10 10.63
N LEU A 249 -4.37 5.27 9.31
CA LEU A 249 -5.48 5.96 8.64
C LEU A 249 -6.71 5.06 8.41
N SER A 250 -6.60 3.75 8.66
CA SER A 250 -7.63 2.74 8.34
C SER A 250 -8.06 2.78 6.86
N VAL A 251 -7.12 3.05 5.95
CA VAL A 251 -7.34 3.05 4.50
C VAL A 251 -6.78 1.78 3.86
N PRO A 252 -7.29 1.35 2.69
CA PRO A 252 -6.77 0.18 1.98
C PRO A 252 -5.27 0.30 1.65
N MET A 253 -4.61 -0.85 1.49
CA MET A 253 -3.20 -0.88 1.06
C MET A 253 -3.00 -0.33 -0.36
N SER A 254 -4.06 -0.33 -1.18
CA SER A 254 -4.11 0.27 -2.52
C SER A 254 -4.26 1.79 -2.53
N THR A 255 -4.44 2.45 -1.37
CA THR A 255 -4.47 3.91 -1.30
C THR A 255 -3.19 4.51 -1.86
N PRO A 256 -3.26 5.54 -2.73
CA PRO A 256 -2.08 6.21 -3.26
C PRO A 256 -1.15 6.70 -2.15
N ASP A 257 0.13 6.35 -2.25
CA ASP A 257 1.17 6.76 -1.32
C ASP A 257 1.25 8.29 -1.08
N PRO A 258 1.18 9.18 -2.11
CA PRO A 258 1.17 10.63 -1.87
C PRO A 258 0.06 11.08 -0.92
N ALA A 259 -1.14 10.49 -1.02
CA ALA A 259 -2.26 10.85 -0.13
C ALA A 259 -1.95 10.53 1.33
N VAL A 260 -1.22 9.44 1.59
CA VAL A 260 -0.82 9.04 2.95
C VAL A 260 0.12 10.08 3.57
N TYR A 261 1.11 10.56 2.81
CA TYR A 261 2.01 11.61 3.28
C TYR A 261 1.28 12.94 3.49
N ILE A 262 0.42 13.34 2.54
CA ILE A 262 -0.39 14.57 2.65
C ILE A 262 -1.26 14.55 3.91
N LEU A 263 -1.98 13.45 4.14
CA LEU A 263 -2.88 13.33 5.29
C LEU A 263 -2.12 13.34 6.62
N THR A 264 -0.98 12.67 6.69
CA THR A 264 -0.22 12.50 7.95
C THR A 264 0.78 13.63 8.23
N GLY A 265 1.18 14.39 7.22
CA GLY A 265 2.28 15.34 7.35
C GLY A 265 3.63 14.67 7.61
N ILE A 266 3.77 13.37 7.31
CA ILE A 266 5.03 12.64 7.46
C ILE A 266 5.74 12.64 6.10
N LEU A 267 7.05 12.86 6.12
CA LEU A 267 7.88 12.77 4.91
C LEU A 267 8.33 11.32 4.68
N PRO A 268 8.73 10.95 3.44
CA PRO A 268 9.32 9.66 3.14
C PRO A 268 10.51 9.33 4.06
N VAL A 269 10.82 8.05 4.22
CA VAL A 269 11.94 7.58 5.06
C VAL A 269 13.24 8.21 4.58
N GLU A 270 13.46 8.28 3.27
CA GLU A 270 14.66 8.90 2.68
C GLU A 270 14.84 10.36 3.13
N ALA A 271 13.77 11.16 3.07
CA ALA A 271 13.79 12.56 3.51
C ALA A 271 14.17 12.68 4.99
N GLN A 272 13.64 11.79 5.84
CA GLN A 272 13.92 11.77 7.27
C GLN A 272 15.37 11.36 7.56
N ILE A 273 15.92 10.39 6.83
CA ILE A 273 17.33 9.99 6.91
C ILE A 273 18.21 11.16 6.49
N HIS A 274 17.94 11.81 5.35
CA HIS A 274 18.75 12.94 4.88
C HIS A 274 18.69 14.12 5.85
N THR A 275 17.53 14.37 6.46
CA THR A 275 17.37 15.39 7.52
C THR A 275 18.27 15.10 8.73
N LYS A 276 18.34 13.84 9.17
CA LYS A 276 19.20 13.40 10.29
C LYS A 276 20.68 13.45 9.91
N MET A 277 21.04 12.96 8.73
CA MET A 277 22.39 13.03 8.17
C MET A 277 22.90 14.47 8.12
N MET A 278 22.12 15.40 7.58
CA MET A 278 22.54 16.81 7.51
C MET A 278 22.60 17.47 8.89
N THR A 279 21.76 17.06 9.84
CA THR A 279 21.87 17.54 11.22
C THR A 279 23.17 17.04 11.86
N PHE A 280 23.53 15.77 11.65
CA PHE A 280 24.77 15.20 12.14
C PHE A 280 26.01 15.85 11.48
N PHE A 281 25.97 16.04 10.15
CA PHE A 281 27.04 16.73 9.42
C PHE A 281 27.22 18.19 9.90
N SER A 282 26.13 18.90 10.18
CA SER A 282 26.22 20.24 10.76
C SER A 282 26.92 20.26 12.11
N ASN A 283 26.72 19.23 12.95
CA ASN A 283 27.42 19.14 14.23
C ASN A 283 28.93 18.97 14.02
N ILE A 284 29.35 18.19 13.00
CA ILE A 284 30.77 18.05 12.62
C ILE A 284 31.34 19.39 12.15
N CYS A 285 30.59 20.16 11.36
CA CYS A 285 31.04 21.46 10.87
C CYS A 285 31.31 22.47 12.00
N GLN A 286 30.52 22.41 13.07
CA GLN A 286 30.64 23.28 14.25
C GLN A 286 31.78 22.87 15.21
N GLN A 287 32.42 21.73 15.00
CA GLN A 287 33.57 21.33 15.81
C GLN A 287 34.80 22.20 15.50
N SER A 288 35.76 22.22 16.44
CA SER A 288 37.05 22.87 16.25
C SER A 288 37.78 22.28 15.03
N ASP A 289 38.60 23.07 14.35
CA ASP A 289 39.41 22.58 13.22
C ASP A 289 40.42 21.49 13.62
N ASN A 290 40.68 21.36 14.93
CA ASN A 290 41.51 20.31 15.49
C ASN A 290 40.73 19.00 15.78
N SER A 291 39.41 18.95 15.57
CA SER A 291 38.65 17.71 15.77
C SER A 291 38.98 16.69 14.68
N VAL A 292 39.08 15.42 15.08
CA VAL A 292 39.44 14.32 14.18
C VAL A 292 38.39 14.17 13.09
N GLU A 293 37.11 14.31 13.43
CA GLU A 293 35.99 14.16 12.50
C GLU A 293 36.03 15.25 11.43
N LYS A 294 36.26 16.52 11.81
CA LYS A 294 36.33 17.64 10.85
C LYS A 294 37.54 17.54 9.94
N GLN A 295 38.71 17.18 10.48
CA GLN A 295 39.91 16.91 9.67
C GLN A 295 39.71 15.75 8.70
N LEU A 296 39.09 14.66 9.16
CA LEU A 296 38.76 13.52 8.33
C LEU A 296 37.79 13.90 7.21
N GLY A 297 36.77 14.71 7.53
CA GLY A 297 35.84 15.26 6.54
C GLY A 297 36.54 16.07 5.46
N LYS A 298 37.41 17.02 5.85
CA LYS A 298 38.18 17.85 4.91
C LYS A 298 39.03 16.97 3.98
N ARG A 299 39.76 16.00 4.55
CA ARG A 299 40.59 15.07 3.78
C ARG A 299 39.77 14.19 2.83
N GLN A 300 38.66 13.60 3.30
CA GLN A 300 37.86 12.71 2.46
C GLN A 300 37.18 13.45 1.32
N LEU A 301 36.66 14.66 1.55
CA LEU A 301 36.07 15.49 0.49
C LEU A 301 37.11 16.01 -0.52
N ALA A 302 38.37 16.16 -0.13
CA ALA A 302 39.45 16.57 -1.03
C ALA A 302 40.01 15.41 -1.88
N VAL A 303 40.12 14.21 -1.30
CA VAL A 303 40.84 13.08 -1.93
C VAL A 303 39.91 12.07 -2.61
N LYS A 304 38.70 11.84 -2.08
CA LYS A 304 37.82 10.78 -2.60
C LYS A 304 37.05 11.27 -3.83
N SER A 305 36.93 10.39 -4.82
CA SER A 305 36.11 10.63 -6.00
C SER A 305 34.61 10.58 -5.68
N SER A 306 33.79 11.16 -6.56
CA SER A 306 32.33 11.16 -6.46
C SER A 306 31.69 9.76 -6.45
N GLY A 307 32.41 8.73 -6.93
CA GLY A 307 31.99 7.32 -6.91
C GLY A 307 32.35 6.57 -5.62
N SER A 308 33.11 7.17 -4.70
CA SER A 308 33.52 6.50 -3.46
C SER A 308 32.33 6.19 -2.54
N HIS A 309 32.44 5.10 -1.77
CA HIS A 309 31.50 4.70 -0.71
C HIS A 309 31.75 5.43 0.62
N SER A 310 32.38 6.61 0.58
CA SER A 310 32.65 7.41 1.77
C SER A 310 31.35 8.07 2.24
N TRP A 311 31.13 8.10 3.55
CA TRP A 311 29.99 8.80 4.14
C TRP A 311 29.99 10.30 3.80
N TYR A 312 31.15 10.97 3.77
CA TYR A 312 31.23 12.38 3.38
C TYR A 312 30.91 12.61 1.89
N ILE A 313 31.22 11.65 1.02
CA ILE A 313 30.80 11.70 -0.38
C ILE A 313 29.28 11.52 -0.50
N GLU A 314 28.67 10.70 0.35
CA GLU A 314 27.21 10.60 0.42
C GLU A 314 26.56 11.90 0.90
N VAL A 315 27.11 12.56 1.92
CA VAL A 315 26.68 13.90 2.35
C VAL A 315 26.76 14.89 1.18
N GLN A 316 27.85 14.87 0.40
CA GLN A 316 28.00 15.73 -0.78
C GLN A 316 26.93 15.45 -1.84
N ARG A 317 26.57 14.17 -2.07
CA ARG A 317 25.45 13.80 -2.97
C ARG A 317 24.11 14.30 -2.46
N VAL A 318 23.85 14.17 -1.16
CA VAL A 318 22.65 14.70 -0.51
C VAL A 318 22.58 16.22 -0.65
N MET A 319 23.70 16.92 -0.46
CA MET A 319 23.75 18.38 -0.67
C MET A 319 23.44 18.77 -2.11
N PHE A 320 23.98 18.05 -3.10
CA PHE A 320 23.66 18.29 -4.51
C PHE A 320 22.19 17.99 -4.83
N LYS A 321 21.62 16.88 -4.31
CA LYS A 321 20.21 16.51 -4.51
C LYS A 321 19.25 17.63 -4.10
N TYR A 322 19.57 18.37 -3.05
CA TYR A 322 18.72 19.44 -2.52
C TYR A 322 19.22 20.85 -2.86
N ASN A 323 20.20 21.00 -3.77
CA ASN A 323 20.79 22.28 -4.15
C ASN A 323 21.36 23.09 -2.96
N LEU A 324 22.03 22.41 -2.04
CA LEU A 324 22.61 22.97 -0.80
C LEU A 324 24.06 23.46 -0.92
N GLY A 325 24.65 23.42 -2.12
CA GLY A 325 26.06 23.76 -2.35
C GLY A 325 27.02 22.58 -2.12
N ARG A 326 28.30 22.88 -1.88
CA ARG A 326 29.32 21.85 -1.63
C ARG A 326 29.51 21.61 -0.14
N ALA A 327 29.72 20.34 0.24
CA ALA A 327 29.97 19.94 1.62
C ALA A 327 31.25 20.55 2.17
N ILE A 328 32.28 20.71 1.33
CA ILE A 328 33.55 21.32 1.74
C ILE A 328 33.39 22.80 2.12
N ASP A 329 32.51 23.52 1.43
CA ASP A 329 32.24 24.94 1.71
C ASP A 329 31.57 25.08 3.09
N MET A 330 30.62 24.20 3.39
CA MET A 330 29.96 24.15 4.70
C MET A 330 30.92 23.74 5.83
N LEU A 331 31.86 22.83 5.55
CA LEU A 331 32.85 22.37 6.53
C LEU A 331 33.91 23.42 6.86
N ASN A 332 34.24 24.28 5.90
CA ASN A 332 35.17 25.40 6.09
C ASN A 332 34.53 26.63 6.73
N ASN A 333 33.19 26.70 6.77
CA ASN A 333 32.47 27.78 7.40
C ASN A 333 32.36 27.55 8.91
N ALA A 334 33.00 28.41 9.72
CA ALA A 334 32.91 28.34 11.18
C ALA A 334 31.49 28.69 11.71
N ASP A 335 30.69 29.42 10.92
CA ASP A 335 29.41 29.99 11.34
C ASP A 335 28.20 29.15 10.89
N VAL A 336 28.32 27.81 10.90
CA VAL A 336 27.14 26.95 10.68
C VAL A 336 26.20 27.08 11.87
N THR A 337 25.28 28.04 11.78
CA THR A 337 24.34 28.37 12.85
C THR A 337 23.10 27.46 12.84
N LYS A 338 22.31 27.53 13.92
CA LYS A 338 20.99 26.86 14.01
C LYS A 338 20.05 27.30 12.88
N THR A 339 20.18 28.53 12.36
CA THR A 339 19.34 29.02 11.25
C THR A 339 19.71 28.30 9.94
N THR A 340 21.01 28.09 9.66
CA THR A 340 21.49 27.29 8.53
C THR A 340 20.93 25.86 8.58
N VAL A 341 20.96 25.21 9.74
CA VAL A 341 20.37 23.87 9.92
C VAL A 341 18.86 23.87 9.62
N ASN A 342 18.13 24.85 10.14
CA ASN A 342 16.69 24.96 9.88
C ASN A 342 16.39 25.23 8.40
N GLN A 343 17.24 26.00 7.71
CA GLN A 343 17.15 26.22 6.28
C GLN A 343 17.37 24.92 5.50
N ILE A 344 18.40 24.13 5.85
CA ILE A 344 18.65 22.81 5.25
C ILE A 344 17.41 21.91 5.42
N LYS A 345 16.89 21.78 6.64
CA LYS A 345 15.69 21.00 6.94
C LYS A 345 14.49 21.44 6.11
N ARG A 346 14.32 22.77 5.94
CA ARG A 346 13.25 23.35 5.13
C ARG A 346 13.43 23.04 3.64
N GLN A 347 14.65 23.12 3.10
CA GLN A 347 14.91 22.81 1.70
C GLN A 347 14.66 21.33 1.38
N ILE A 348 15.11 20.41 2.25
CA ILE A 348 14.80 18.98 2.14
C ILE A 348 13.28 18.78 2.16
N ALA A 349 12.59 19.36 3.14
CA ALA A 349 11.14 19.25 3.25
C ALA A 349 10.42 19.79 2.00
N ASN A 350 10.83 20.95 1.49
CA ASN A 350 10.23 21.58 0.31
C ASN A 350 10.43 20.74 -0.95
N HIS A 351 11.62 20.16 -1.16
CA HIS A 351 11.88 19.24 -2.27
C HIS A 351 10.86 18.09 -2.26
N TRP A 352 10.70 17.42 -1.12
CA TRP A 352 9.78 16.29 -1.01
C TRP A 352 8.30 16.71 -1.04
N VAL A 353 7.96 17.89 -0.52
CA VAL A 353 6.60 18.45 -0.67
C VAL A 353 6.27 18.61 -2.13
N ASN A 354 7.16 19.22 -2.92
CA ASN A 354 6.96 19.41 -4.35
C ASN A 354 6.85 18.08 -5.09
N GLU A 355 7.77 17.14 -4.85
CA GLU A 355 7.74 15.80 -5.44
C GLU A 355 6.43 15.06 -5.13
N ILE A 356 6.00 15.07 -3.87
CA ILE A 356 4.74 14.42 -3.45
C ILE A 356 3.54 15.08 -4.12
N SER A 357 3.49 16.42 -4.19
CA SER A 357 2.40 17.14 -4.84
C SER A 357 2.34 16.86 -6.35
N VAL A 358 3.48 16.84 -7.04
CA VAL A 358 3.56 16.45 -8.46
C VAL A 358 3.01 15.04 -8.66
N ILE A 359 3.45 14.07 -7.86
CA ILE A 359 2.97 12.69 -7.93
C ILE A 359 1.47 12.63 -7.61
N ALA A 360 0.99 13.36 -6.61
CA ALA A 360 -0.41 13.39 -6.21
C ALA A 360 -1.32 13.87 -7.34
N ASN A 361 -0.89 14.89 -8.10
CA ASN A 361 -1.64 15.45 -9.22
C ASN A 361 -1.80 14.47 -10.40
N LEU A 362 -0.98 13.41 -10.46
CA LEU A 362 -1.15 12.32 -11.44
C LEU A 362 -2.31 11.37 -11.10
N TYR A 363 -2.83 11.40 -9.86
CA TYR A 363 -3.93 10.54 -9.42
C TYR A 363 -5.27 11.28 -9.48
N GLN A 364 -6.08 10.98 -10.50
CA GLN A 364 -7.45 11.53 -10.61
C GLN A 364 -8.32 11.27 -9.36
N GLY A 365 -8.08 10.15 -8.65
CA GLY A 365 -8.78 9.82 -7.41
C GLY A 365 -8.48 10.76 -6.24
N LEU A 366 -7.46 11.61 -6.34
CA LEU A 366 -7.09 12.60 -5.32
C LEU A 366 -7.63 14.00 -5.62
N LYS A 367 -8.47 14.17 -6.65
CA LYS A 367 -8.99 15.49 -7.08
C LYS A 367 -9.73 16.30 -6.00
N TYR A 368 -10.16 15.66 -4.91
CA TYR A 368 -10.84 16.32 -3.78
C TYR A 368 -9.95 16.55 -2.56
N LEU A 369 -8.72 16.01 -2.57
CA LEU A 369 -7.76 16.18 -1.48
C LEU A 369 -6.87 17.38 -1.81
N GLN A 370 -6.67 18.26 -0.84
CA GLN A 370 -5.79 19.41 -1.04
C GLN A 370 -4.31 19.01 -1.16
N THR A 371 -3.81 18.90 -2.39
CA THR A 371 -2.41 18.53 -2.68
C THR A 371 -1.45 19.72 -2.56
N ASP A 372 -1.92 20.94 -2.86
CA ASP A 372 -1.09 22.15 -2.87
C ASP A 372 -0.74 22.69 -1.47
N ASN A 373 -1.54 22.37 -0.45
CA ASN A 373 -1.31 22.78 0.94
C ASN A 373 -0.61 21.69 1.77
N PHE A 374 0.07 20.75 1.12
CA PHE A 374 0.87 19.77 1.85
C PHE A 374 1.97 20.47 2.66
N MET A 375 1.92 20.35 3.97
CA MET A 375 2.93 20.91 4.87
C MET A 375 3.63 19.81 5.65
N ALA A 376 4.92 19.63 5.39
CA ALA A 376 5.75 18.69 6.14
C ALA A 376 5.65 18.93 7.66
N GLY A 377 5.49 17.86 8.41
CA GLY A 377 5.32 17.87 9.87
C GLY A 377 3.90 18.17 10.36
N LYS A 378 3.03 18.77 9.53
CA LYS A 378 1.66 19.14 9.93
C LYS A 378 0.64 18.14 9.41
N ILE A 379 -0.13 17.60 10.34
CA ILE A 379 -1.22 16.67 10.04
C ILE A 379 -2.36 17.43 9.35
N HIS A 380 -3.03 16.79 8.41
CA HIS A 380 -4.16 17.37 7.68
C HIS A 380 -5.35 17.68 8.60
N SER A 381 -6.09 18.75 8.28
CA SER A 381 -7.24 19.27 9.05
C SER A 381 -8.30 18.20 9.31
N ILE A 382 -8.56 17.34 8.32
CA ILE A 382 -9.50 16.22 8.43
C ILE A 382 -9.23 15.28 9.61
N LEU A 383 -7.96 15.12 10.02
CA LEU A 383 -7.58 14.30 11.16
C LEU A 383 -7.49 15.09 12.47
N LYS A 384 -7.59 16.43 12.43
CA LYS A 384 -7.63 17.31 13.60
C LYS A 384 -9.05 17.35 14.16
N ILE A 385 -9.36 16.45 15.07
CA ILE A 385 -10.66 16.40 15.74
C ILE A 385 -10.50 16.91 17.16
N LYS A 386 -11.17 18.03 17.49
CA LYS A 386 -11.17 18.59 18.86
C LYS A 386 -11.78 17.62 19.87
N ARG A 387 -12.89 16.97 19.50
CA ARG A 387 -13.62 16.00 20.34
C ARG A 387 -13.84 14.71 19.57
N TYR A 388 -13.02 13.70 19.85
CA TYR A 388 -13.12 12.39 19.19
C TYR A 388 -14.25 11.58 19.81
N THR A 389 -15.27 11.26 19.02
CA THR A 389 -16.38 10.41 19.45
C THR A 389 -16.17 8.96 19.02
N ASN A 390 -16.82 8.01 19.70
CA ASN A 390 -16.81 6.61 19.27
C ASN A 390 -17.36 6.41 17.86
N LYS A 391 -18.17 7.32 17.33
CA LYS A 391 -18.68 7.27 15.95
C LYS A 391 -17.60 7.66 14.94
N ASP A 392 -16.65 8.51 15.32
CA ASP A 392 -15.61 9.00 14.40
C ASP A 392 -14.64 7.91 13.95
N ARG A 393 -14.50 6.83 14.75
CA ARG A 393 -13.75 5.63 14.37
C ARG A 393 -14.23 5.01 13.06
N PHE A 394 -15.52 5.17 12.75
CA PHE A 394 -16.12 4.67 11.53
C PHE A 394 -16.26 5.76 10.47
N ARG A 395 -16.58 6.99 10.88
CA ARG A 395 -16.77 8.11 9.94
C ARG A 395 -15.50 8.49 9.19
N ILE A 396 -14.37 8.61 9.89
CA ILE A 396 -13.12 9.09 9.28
C ILE A 396 -12.64 8.14 8.19
N PRO A 397 -12.52 6.81 8.40
CA PRO A 397 -12.01 5.92 7.36
C PRO A 397 -12.86 5.94 6.09
N ILE A 398 -14.18 6.09 6.23
CA ILE A 398 -15.08 6.18 5.07
C ILE A 398 -14.84 7.47 4.29
N LYS A 399 -14.72 8.61 4.98
CA LYS A 399 -14.41 9.89 4.34
C LYS A 399 -13.02 9.86 3.67
N LEU A 400 -12.01 9.30 4.32
CA LEU A 400 -10.68 9.13 3.74
C LEU A 400 -10.71 8.22 2.50
N LYS A 401 -11.51 7.16 2.49
CA LYS A 401 -11.67 6.31 1.30
C LYS A 401 -12.24 7.08 0.11
N LEU A 402 -13.24 7.93 0.33
CA LEU A 402 -13.79 8.80 -0.72
C LEU A 402 -12.74 9.81 -1.20
N LEU A 403 -12.04 10.47 -0.27
CA LEU A 403 -11.01 11.47 -0.59
C LEU A 403 -9.84 10.92 -1.38
N THR A 404 -9.52 9.65 -1.16
CA THR A 404 -8.40 8.97 -1.81
C THR A 404 -8.79 8.17 -3.04
N GLY A 405 -10.07 8.23 -3.45
CA GLY A 405 -10.58 7.50 -4.61
C GLY A 405 -10.62 5.98 -4.41
N THR A 406 -10.56 5.49 -3.18
CA THR A 406 -10.55 4.06 -2.83
C THR A 406 -11.90 3.56 -2.33
N TYR A 407 -12.91 4.42 -2.27
CA TYR A 407 -14.27 4.02 -1.92
C TYR A 407 -14.92 3.25 -3.08
N SER A 408 -15.47 2.07 -2.79
CA SER A 408 -16.08 1.19 -3.79
C SER A 408 -17.46 1.68 -4.26
N LEU A 409 -17.45 2.70 -5.13
CA LEU A 409 -18.61 3.14 -5.93
C LEU A 409 -18.99 2.07 -6.97
N GLN A 410 -20.21 2.15 -7.50
CA GLN A 410 -20.76 1.14 -8.40
C GLN A 410 -19.89 0.90 -9.66
N PRO A 411 -19.31 1.91 -10.34
CA PRO A 411 -18.41 1.65 -11.46
C PRO A 411 -17.20 0.79 -11.07
N LEU A 412 -16.60 1.05 -9.90
CA LEU A 412 -15.47 0.27 -9.40
C LEU A 412 -15.92 -1.14 -8.99
N ARG A 413 -17.08 -1.27 -8.35
CA ARG A 413 -17.66 -2.57 -7.99
C ARG A 413 -17.94 -3.42 -9.23
N TYR A 414 -18.61 -2.87 -10.23
CA TYR A 414 -18.89 -3.55 -11.49
C TYR A 414 -17.60 -3.99 -12.19
N LYS A 415 -16.59 -3.10 -12.23
CA LYS A 415 -15.28 -3.42 -12.82
C LYS A 415 -14.56 -4.57 -12.12
N ILE A 416 -14.64 -4.65 -10.79
CA ILE A 416 -13.93 -5.66 -9.98
C ILE A 416 -14.71 -6.97 -9.84
N TYR A 417 -16.01 -6.88 -9.51
CA TYR A 417 -16.83 -8.02 -9.10
C TYR A 417 -17.82 -8.47 -10.17
N LYS A 418 -18.05 -7.68 -11.23
CA LYS A 418 -19.11 -7.92 -12.23
C LYS A 418 -20.51 -8.00 -11.61
N GLU A 419 -20.70 -7.37 -10.45
CA GLU A 419 -21.97 -7.31 -9.73
C GLU A 419 -22.80 -6.08 -10.17
N GLY A 420 -24.09 -6.30 -10.43
CA GLY A 420 -25.09 -5.26 -10.70
C GLY A 420 -25.17 -4.77 -12.15
N ASN A 421 -26.11 -3.86 -12.41
CA ASN A 421 -26.27 -3.20 -13.70
C ASN A 421 -25.18 -2.16 -13.93
N GLN A 422 -24.81 -2.00 -15.20
CA GLN A 422 -23.75 -1.13 -15.74
C GLN A 422 -23.65 0.21 -14.98
N GLU A 423 -22.60 0.42 -14.16
CA GLU A 423 -22.14 1.71 -13.56
C GLU A 423 -23.17 2.62 -12.83
N ILE A 424 -24.47 2.32 -12.89
CA ILE A 424 -25.61 3.13 -12.45
C ILE A 424 -25.81 2.95 -10.95
N CYS A 425 -26.12 4.03 -10.23
CA CYS A 425 -26.35 3.99 -8.79
C CYS A 425 -27.50 3.05 -8.42
N ASN A 426 -27.21 2.05 -7.58
CA ASN A 426 -28.21 1.06 -7.12
C ASN A 426 -29.36 1.66 -6.30
N ALA A 427 -29.22 2.90 -5.82
CA ALA A 427 -30.25 3.55 -5.01
C ALA A 427 -31.31 4.26 -5.85
N CYS A 428 -30.92 4.92 -6.94
CA CYS A 428 -31.86 5.65 -7.81
C CYS A 428 -32.11 4.95 -9.15
N SER A 429 -31.22 4.06 -9.57
CA SER A 429 -31.25 3.38 -10.87
C SER A 429 -31.30 4.31 -12.09
N GLN A 430 -30.84 5.56 -11.95
CA GLN A 430 -30.99 6.61 -12.98
C GLN A 430 -29.67 7.14 -13.55
N GLU A 431 -28.65 7.35 -12.72
CA GLU A 431 -27.38 7.98 -13.14
C GLU A 431 -26.17 7.17 -12.68
N VAL A 432 -25.00 7.39 -13.29
CA VAL A 432 -23.72 6.80 -12.88
C VAL A 432 -23.37 7.19 -11.44
N GLU A 433 -22.98 6.22 -10.62
CA GLU A 433 -22.63 6.50 -9.21
C GLU A 433 -21.25 7.15 -9.07
N THR A 434 -21.21 8.47 -9.25
CA THR A 434 -20.04 9.32 -8.94
C THR A 434 -20.07 9.80 -7.48
N VAL A 435 -18.98 10.40 -7.01
CA VAL A 435 -18.93 10.99 -5.65
C VAL A 435 -19.91 12.17 -5.56
N GLU A 436 -20.00 12.99 -6.61
CA GLU A 436 -20.97 14.07 -6.75
C GLU A 436 -22.41 13.53 -6.72
N HIS A 437 -22.70 12.49 -7.51
CA HIS A 437 -24.02 11.88 -7.51
C HIS A 437 -24.39 11.37 -6.11
N LEU A 438 -23.48 10.62 -5.47
CA LEU A 438 -23.70 10.06 -4.14
C LEU A 438 -23.96 11.15 -3.08
N LEU A 439 -23.13 12.20 -3.05
CA LEU A 439 -23.13 13.17 -1.96
C LEU A 439 -24.06 14.37 -2.16
N ILE A 440 -24.40 14.73 -3.41
CA ILE A 440 -25.22 15.92 -3.68
C ILE A 440 -26.42 15.71 -4.63
N LYS A 441 -26.40 14.75 -5.58
CA LYS A 441 -27.46 14.67 -6.62
C LYS A 441 -28.51 13.57 -6.43
N CYS A 442 -28.11 12.39 -5.93
CA CYS A 442 -28.94 11.18 -5.94
C CYS A 442 -30.22 11.34 -5.10
N LYS A 443 -31.39 11.48 -5.72
CA LYS A 443 -32.67 11.75 -5.03
C LYS A 443 -33.02 10.72 -3.95
N ALA A 444 -32.59 9.47 -4.11
CA ALA A 444 -32.81 8.40 -3.14
C ALA A 444 -32.18 8.68 -1.75
N TRP A 445 -31.18 9.58 -1.68
CA TRP A 445 -30.53 9.96 -0.43
C TRP A 445 -30.99 11.30 0.15
N ASP A 446 -32.01 11.96 -0.43
CA ASP A 446 -32.46 13.30 -0.01
C ASP A 446 -32.90 13.35 1.45
N ASN A 447 -33.62 12.33 1.91
CA ASN A 447 -34.08 12.21 3.29
C ASN A 447 -32.92 12.17 4.30
N ILE A 448 -31.77 11.61 3.91
CA ILE A 448 -30.55 11.57 4.72
C ILE A 448 -29.76 12.88 4.59
N ARG A 449 -29.68 13.43 3.38
CA ARG A 449 -28.88 14.63 3.06
C ARG A 449 -29.45 15.91 3.65
N ARG A 450 -30.73 16.21 3.37
CA ARG A 450 -31.35 17.50 3.66
C ARG A 450 -31.18 17.96 5.12
N PRO A 451 -31.39 17.11 6.14
CA PRO A 451 -31.23 17.54 7.53
C PRO A 451 -29.79 17.96 7.85
N VAL A 452 -28.79 17.21 7.36
CA VAL A 452 -27.38 17.50 7.64
C VAL A 452 -26.87 18.69 6.81
N ILE A 453 -27.33 18.82 5.56
CA ILE A 453 -27.02 19.97 4.72
C ILE A 453 -27.59 21.25 5.35
N LYS A 454 -28.81 21.23 5.89
CA LYS A 454 -29.39 22.37 6.61
C LYS A 454 -28.56 22.78 7.83
N GLU A 455 -27.99 21.82 8.56
CA GLU A 455 -27.05 22.12 9.66
C GLU A 455 -25.76 22.78 9.15
N ILE A 456 -25.23 22.37 8.00
CA ILE A 456 -24.06 23.00 7.36
C ILE A 456 -24.41 24.41 6.87
N GLU A 457 -25.55 24.56 6.21
CA GLU A 457 -26.08 25.84 5.74
C GLU A 457 -26.24 26.84 6.88
N ASN A 458 -26.84 26.43 8.00
CA ASN A 458 -26.95 27.29 9.18
C ASN A 458 -25.57 27.80 9.65
N ILE A 459 -24.54 26.95 9.63
CA ILE A 459 -23.18 27.37 10.02
C ILE A 459 -22.60 28.39 9.01
N LEU A 460 -22.84 28.19 7.71
CA LEU A 460 -22.40 29.10 6.65
C LEU A 460 -23.12 30.46 6.70
N THR A 461 -24.44 30.44 6.91
CA THR A 461 -25.29 31.64 6.93
C THR A 461 -25.04 32.48 8.19
N SER A 462 -25.01 31.87 9.38
CA SER A 462 -24.88 32.61 10.64
C SER A 462 -23.63 33.48 10.72
N ASN A 463 -22.53 33.05 10.10
CA ASN A 463 -21.24 33.72 10.26
C ASN A 463 -20.69 34.35 8.98
N SER A 464 -20.93 33.73 7.82
CA SER A 464 -20.36 34.17 6.54
C SER A 464 -21.40 34.76 5.58
N LYS A 465 -22.70 34.69 5.91
CA LYS A 465 -23.82 35.09 5.04
C LYS A 465 -23.78 34.37 3.68
N ILE A 466 -23.33 33.11 3.66
CA ILE A 466 -23.23 32.29 2.45
C ILE A 466 -24.42 31.33 2.43
N GLU A 467 -25.30 31.50 1.45
CA GLU A 467 -26.42 30.58 1.24
C GLU A 467 -25.94 29.32 0.54
N TRP A 468 -26.32 28.14 1.02
CA TRP A 468 -25.89 26.87 0.43
C TRP A 468 -26.27 26.78 -1.04
N GLU A 469 -27.47 27.22 -1.40
CA GLU A 469 -27.97 27.14 -2.78
C GLU A 469 -27.25 28.06 -3.76
N SER A 470 -26.66 29.16 -3.28
CA SER A 470 -25.85 30.07 -4.10
C SER A 470 -24.50 29.45 -4.54
N LEU A 471 -24.08 28.35 -3.90
CA LEU A 471 -22.81 27.69 -4.21
C LEU A 471 -22.93 26.80 -5.44
N ASN A 472 -21.92 26.85 -6.32
CA ASN A 472 -21.81 25.88 -7.40
C ASN A 472 -21.55 24.46 -6.87
N GLU A 473 -21.83 23.44 -7.69
CA GLU A 473 -21.68 22.03 -7.30
C GLU A 473 -20.26 21.68 -6.86
N GLY A 474 -19.24 22.28 -7.50
CA GLY A 474 -17.82 22.09 -7.18
C GLY A 474 -17.49 22.54 -5.76
N THR A 475 -17.98 23.71 -5.36
CA THR A 475 -17.81 24.22 -3.99
C THR A 475 -18.61 23.38 -2.99
N LYS A 476 -19.84 22.98 -3.32
CA LYS A 476 -20.67 22.09 -2.48
C LYS A 476 -19.96 20.76 -2.21
N ILE A 477 -19.42 20.11 -3.24
CA ILE A 477 -18.70 18.83 -3.07
C ILE A 477 -17.41 19.03 -2.27
N GLN A 478 -16.69 20.13 -2.51
CA GLN A 478 -15.44 20.42 -1.81
C GLN A 478 -15.66 20.69 -0.31
N ILE A 479 -16.75 21.37 0.06
CA ILE A 479 -17.16 21.54 1.47
C ILE A 479 -17.35 20.19 2.17
N LEU A 480 -18.00 19.23 1.50
CA LEU A 480 -18.26 17.90 2.04
C LEU A 480 -17.01 17.02 2.09
N MET A 481 -16.12 17.16 1.10
CA MET A 481 -14.93 16.33 0.96
C MET A 481 -13.73 16.87 1.74
N ASP A 482 -13.32 18.11 1.50
CA ASP A 482 -12.20 18.74 2.19
C ASP A 482 -12.39 20.27 2.23
N ILE A 483 -13.02 20.72 3.32
CA ILE A 483 -13.37 22.12 3.54
C ILE A 483 -12.15 23.06 3.54
N THR A 484 -10.93 22.55 3.77
CA THR A 484 -9.74 23.42 3.78
C THR A 484 -9.36 23.96 2.40
N MET A 485 -9.84 23.33 1.31
CA MET A 485 -9.64 23.84 -0.05
C MET A 485 -10.43 25.13 -0.32
N VAL A 486 -11.60 25.29 0.30
CA VAL A 486 -12.48 26.46 0.10
C VAL A 486 -12.52 27.40 1.30
N GLN A 487 -11.83 27.06 2.39
CA GLN A 487 -11.81 27.85 3.62
C GLN A 487 -11.48 29.33 3.36
N ARG A 488 -10.43 29.60 2.57
CA ARG A 488 -10.01 30.97 2.26
C ARG A 488 -11.03 31.71 1.38
N GLN A 489 -11.58 31.04 0.38
CA GLN A 489 -12.60 31.59 -0.51
C GLN A 489 -13.87 31.98 0.26
N LEU A 490 -14.30 31.12 1.18
CA LEU A 490 -15.50 31.30 1.99
C LEU A 490 -15.25 32.11 3.27
N ARG A 491 -14.01 32.57 3.51
CA ARG A 491 -13.60 33.34 4.70
C ARG A 491 -13.95 32.67 6.04
N LEU A 492 -13.89 31.33 6.08
CA LEU A 492 -14.29 30.56 7.26
C LEU A 492 -13.18 30.54 8.33
N ASN A 493 -13.57 30.76 9.58
CA ASN A 493 -12.68 30.61 10.72
C ASN A 493 -12.47 29.13 11.10
N SER A 494 -11.52 28.86 11.99
CA SER A 494 -11.14 27.49 12.36
C SER A 494 -12.25 26.72 13.10
N GLU A 495 -13.18 27.42 13.74
CA GLU A 495 -14.29 26.79 14.47
C GLU A 495 -15.38 26.33 13.50
N GLU A 496 -15.76 27.17 12.55
CA GLU A 496 -16.70 26.83 11.47
C GLU A 496 -16.21 25.64 10.67
N VAL A 497 -14.94 25.67 10.24
CA VAL A 497 -14.29 24.55 9.55
C VAL A 497 -14.42 23.26 10.36
N SER A 498 -14.19 23.32 11.67
CA SER A 498 -14.33 22.14 12.54
C SER A 498 -15.78 21.64 12.66
N LYS A 499 -16.77 22.55 12.70
CA LYS A 499 -18.20 22.19 12.79
C LYS A 499 -18.71 21.61 11.47
N ILE A 500 -18.39 22.25 10.35
CA ILE A 500 -18.72 21.77 9.00
C ILE A 500 -18.08 20.41 8.75
N GLU A 501 -16.80 20.24 9.08
CA GLU A 501 -16.09 18.97 8.92
C GLU A 501 -16.73 17.84 9.75
N HIS A 502 -17.25 18.15 10.94
CA HIS A 502 -18.01 17.19 11.74
C HIS A 502 -19.30 16.74 11.03
N GLN A 503 -20.07 17.69 10.49
CA GLN A 503 -21.31 17.39 9.78
C GLN A 503 -21.06 16.63 8.47
N ALA A 504 -20.03 17.00 7.72
CA ALA A 504 -19.64 16.31 6.50
C ALA A 504 -19.30 14.83 6.77
N LYS A 505 -18.51 14.55 7.81
CA LYS A 505 -18.21 13.18 8.26
C LYS A 505 -19.47 12.41 8.65
N ARG A 506 -20.40 13.06 9.36
CA ARG A 506 -21.69 12.46 9.75
C ARG A 506 -22.51 12.11 8.51
N LEU A 507 -22.64 13.03 7.56
CA LEU A 507 -23.40 12.82 6.33
C LEU A 507 -22.86 11.63 5.53
N ILE A 508 -21.56 11.65 5.23
CA ILE A 508 -20.87 10.60 4.47
C ILE A 508 -21.09 9.22 5.11
N TYR A 509 -21.03 9.14 6.44
CA TYR A 509 -21.26 7.90 7.16
C TYR A 509 -22.72 7.42 7.10
N LEU A 510 -23.69 8.33 7.21
CA LEU A 510 -25.11 7.98 7.10
C LEU A 510 -25.43 7.43 5.70
N ILE A 511 -24.94 8.10 4.66
CA ILE A 511 -25.09 7.64 3.27
C ILE A 511 -24.41 6.28 3.09
N HIS A 512 -23.16 6.11 3.55
CA HIS A 512 -22.47 4.82 3.47
C HIS A 512 -23.25 3.71 4.18
N SER A 513 -23.80 3.99 5.37
CA SER A 513 -24.55 3.00 6.14
C SER A 513 -25.84 2.57 5.42
N ALA A 514 -26.56 3.53 4.83
CA ALA A 514 -27.77 3.26 4.06
C ALA A 514 -27.45 2.49 2.76
N ARG A 515 -26.40 2.89 2.05
CA ARG A 515 -25.90 2.20 0.87
C ARG A 515 -25.48 0.76 1.17
N CYS A 516 -24.80 0.50 2.28
CA CYS A 516 -24.44 -0.86 2.69
C CYS A 516 -25.68 -1.73 2.96
N LYS A 517 -26.75 -1.18 3.54
CA LYS A 517 -28.01 -1.92 3.73
C LYS A 517 -28.64 -2.30 2.39
N LEU A 518 -28.68 -1.38 1.44
CA LEU A 518 -29.21 -1.61 0.10
C LEU A 518 -28.41 -2.69 -0.64
N LEU A 519 -27.07 -2.71 -0.49
CA LEU A 519 -26.20 -3.72 -1.09
C LEU A 519 -26.27 -5.11 -0.44
N LEU A 520 -26.91 -5.23 0.73
CA LEU A 520 -27.10 -6.50 1.43
C LEU A 520 -28.51 -7.08 1.22
N GLN A 521 -29.39 -6.37 0.51
CA GLN A 521 -30.68 -6.90 0.11
C GLN A 521 -30.44 -7.93 -1.01
N PRO A 522 -30.98 -9.15 -0.88
CA PRO A 522 -30.76 -10.24 -1.81
C PRO A 522 -31.34 -9.97 -3.21
#